data_AF-A0A7K2C6Y1-F1
#
_entry.id   AF-A0A7K2C6Y1-F1
#
_cell.length_a   1.000
_cell.length_b   1.000
_cell.length_c   1.000
_cell.angle_alpha   90.00
_cell.angle_beta   90.00
_cell.angle_gamma   90.00
#
_symmetry.space_group_name_H-M   'P 1'
#
loop_
_entity.id
_entity.type
_entity.pdbx_description
1 polymer ?
#
loop_
_entity_poly.entity_id
_entity_poly.type
_entity_poly.pdbx_seq_one_letter_code
_entity_poly.pdbx_strand_id
1 'polypeptide(L)' 'NKIGHVKQQLGLPVYDPAREKEVLENVIQANPGPLPPDAIQRLFERVIDETRSLERQKYQRRTKQ' A
#
# COMPACT_ATOMS: atom_id res chain seq x y z
N ASN A 1 -5.71 10.49 6.03
CA ASN A 1 -4.83 9.48 6.68
C ASN A 1 -3.54 10.15 7.12
N LYS A 2 -3.26 10.16 8.43
CA LYS A 2 -2.06 10.76 9.04
C LYS A 2 -0.74 10.27 8.40
N ILE A 3 -0.73 9.01 7.93
CA ILE A 3 0.42 8.37 7.26
C ILE A 3 0.85 9.13 5.99
N GLY A 4 -0.09 9.60 5.17
CA GLY A 4 0.24 10.32 3.93
C GLY A 4 0.87 11.70 4.18
N HIS A 5 0.53 12.35 5.30
CA HIS A 5 1.18 13.61 5.71
C HIS A 5 2.59 13.38 6.23
N VAL A 6 2.81 12.32 7.02
CA VAL A 6 4.14 11.96 7.55
C VAL A 6 5.10 11.57 6.42
N LYS A 7 4.67 10.76 5.45
CA LYS A 7 5.49 10.38 4.29
C LYS A 7 5.90 11.59 3.44
N GLN A 8 5.01 12.58 3.29
CA GLN A 8 5.29 13.81 2.55
C GLN A 8 6.34 14.70 3.23
N GLN A 9 6.29 14.83 4.56
CA GLN A 9 7.29 15.60 5.31
C GLN A 9 8.68 14.94 5.31
N LEU A 10 8.74 13.63 5.12
CA LEU A 10 9.98 12.84 5.12
C LEU A 10 10.56 12.60 3.72
N GLY A 11 9.91 13.08 2.65
CA GLY A 11 10.36 12.84 1.27
C GLY A 11 10.35 11.36 0.86
N LEU A 12 9.62 10.52 1.60
CA LEU A 12 9.60 9.08 1.35
C LEU A 12 8.75 8.80 0.09
N PRO A 13 9.23 7.91 -0.80
CA PRO A 13 8.53 7.63 -2.04
C PRO A 13 7.14 7.07 -1.77
N VAL A 14 6.18 7.46 -2.62
CA VAL A 14 4.79 6.94 -2.64
C VAL A 14 4.76 5.43 -2.94
N TYR A 15 5.90 4.86 -3.33
CA TYR A 15 6.09 3.46 -3.69
C TYR A 15 7.35 2.92 -3.00
N ASP A 16 7.19 1.86 -2.22
CA ASP A 16 8.30 1.15 -1.57
C ASP A 16 8.09 -0.36 -1.75
N PRO A 17 8.77 -0.99 -2.72
CA PRO A 17 8.63 -2.42 -3.00
C PRO A 17 8.99 -3.30 -1.81
N ALA A 18 9.98 -2.89 -0.99
CA ALA A 18 10.43 -3.67 0.15
C ALA A 18 9.33 -3.71 1.22
N ARG A 19 8.69 -2.56 1.47
CA ARG A 19 7.56 -2.48 2.39
C ARG A 19 6.34 -3.26 1.92
N GLU A 20 6.03 -3.23 0.63
CA GLU A 20 4.90 -4.00 0.06
C GLU A 20 5.12 -5.50 0.22
N LYS A 21 6.35 -5.97 -0.03
CA LYS A 21 6.72 -7.37 0.19
C LYS A 21 6.56 -7.78 1.66
N GLU A 22 7.03 -6.97 2.59
CA GLU A 22 6.87 -7.24 4.03
C GLU A 22 5.39 -7.31 4.44
N VAL A 23 4.55 -6.43 3.90
CA VAL A 23 3.10 -6.48 4.14
C VAL A 23 2.49 -7.78 3.63
N LEU A 24 2.83 -8.19 2.40
CA LEU A 24 2.34 -9.44 1.79
C LEU A 24 2.78 -10.67 2.58
N GLU A 25 4.04 -10.74 3.01
CA GLU A 25 4.55 -11.82 3.85
C GLU A 25 3.78 -11.90 5.17
N ASN A 26 3.58 -10.76 5.84
CA ASN A 26 2.85 -10.72 7.11
C ASN A 26 1.40 -11.20 6.97
N VAL A 27 0.68 -10.80 5.93
CA VAL A 27 -0.72 -11.22 5.74
C VAL A 27 -0.85 -12.69 5.34
N ILE A 28 0.12 -13.23 4.61
CA ILE A 28 0.19 -14.67 4.30
C ILE A 28 0.46 -15.47 5.58
N GLN A 29 1.41 -15.04 6.41
CA GLN A 29 1.72 -15.70 7.69
C GLN A 29 0.56 -15.61 8.68
N ALA A 30 -0.18 -14.50 8.67
CA ALA A 30 -1.36 -14.29 9.52
C ALA A 30 -2.64 -14.95 8.96
N ASN A 31 -2.57 -15.71 7.87
CA ASN A 31 -3.72 -16.38 7.26
C ASN A 31 -3.84 -17.84 7.73
N PRO A 32 -4.65 -18.15 8.75
CA PRO A 32 -4.95 -19.53 9.16
C PRO A 32 -5.92 -20.25 8.19
N GLY A 33 -6.31 -19.61 7.09
CA GLY A 33 -7.42 -20.04 6.23
C GLY A 33 -8.74 -19.34 6.62
N PRO A 34 -9.87 -19.67 5.96
CA PRO A 34 -10.07 -20.74 4.98
C PRO A 34 -9.60 -20.38 3.56
N LEU A 35 -9.17 -19.14 3.32
CA LEU A 35 -8.71 -18.71 2.01
C LEU A 35 -7.30 -19.23 1.71
N PRO A 36 -7.03 -19.70 0.48
CA PRO A 36 -5.69 -20.11 0.12
C PRO A 36 -4.76 -18.89 0.04
N PRO A 37 -3.45 -19.06 0.31
CA PRO A 37 -2.48 -17.95 0.37
C PRO A 37 -2.44 -17.07 -0.89
N ASP A 38 -2.62 -17.66 -2.07
CA ASP A 38 -2.65 -16.95 -3.35
C ASP A 38 -3.86 -16.00 -3.46
N ALA A 39 -5.01 -16.37 -2.88
CA ALA A 39 -6.18 -15.52 -2.85
C ALA A 39 -5.97 -14.31 -1.93
N ILE A 40 -5.36 -14.52 -0.75
CA ILE A 40 -4.98 -13.43 0.16
C ILE A 40 -3.98 -12.49 -0.52
N GLN A 41 -2.96 -13.04 -1.18
CA GLN A 41 -1.97 -12.26 -1.92
C GLN A 41 -2.64 -11.33 -2.95
N ARG A 42 -3.47 -11.89 -3.85
CA ARG A 42 -4.17 -11.09 -4.88
C ARG A 42 -5.03 -9.96 -4.29
N LEU A 43 -5.72 -10.23 -3.18
CA LEU A 43 -6.55 -9.22 -2.51
C LEU A 43 -5.68 -8.07 -1.97
N PHE A 44 -4.59 -8.39 -1.28
CA PHE A 44 -3.72 -7.38 -0.69
C PHE A 44 -2.92 -6.61 -1.74
N GLU A 45 -2.47 -7.24 -2.82
CA GLU A 45 -1.91 -6.56 -3.99
C GLU A 45 -2.88 -5.51 -4.54
N ARG A 46 -4.17 -5.86 -4.69
CA ARG A 46 -5.19 -4.91 -5.15
C ARG A 46 -5.40 -3.76 -4.18
N VAL A 47 -5.42 -4.02 -2.86
CA VAL A 47 -5.57 -2.96 -1.84
C VAL A 47 -4.39 -1.98 -1.87
N ILE A 48 -3.18 -2.50 -2.03
CA ILE A 48 -1.94 -1.71 -2.14
C ILE A 48 -2.02 -0.82 -3.39
N ASP A 49 -2.37 -1.40 -4.53
CA ASP A 49 -2.49 -0.67 -5.81
C ASP A 49 -3.50 0.48 -5.74
N GLU A 50 -4.69 0.23 -5.18
CA GLU A 50 -5.71 1.27 -5.03
C GLU A 50 -5.29 2.37 -4.06
N THR A 51 -4.63 2.00 -2.96
CA THR A 51 -4.09 2.99 -2.00
C THR A 51 -3.05 3.87 -2.67
N ARG A 52 -2.15 3.28 -3.46
CA ARG A 52 -1.15 4.01 -4.24
C ARG A 52 -1.78 4.90 -5.29
N SER A 53 -2.84 4.45 -5.96
CA SER A 53 -3.61 5.23 -6.93
C SER A 53 -4.21 6.48 -6.31
N LEU A 54 -4.86 6.34 -5.14
CA LEU A 54 -5.43 7.45 -4.39
C LEU A 54 -4.37 8.45 -3.91
N GLU A 55 -3.21 7.97 -3.46
CA GLU A 55 -2.09 8.83 -3.04
C GLU A 55 -1.49 9.62 -4.22
N ARG A 56 -1.31 8.98 -5.39
CA ARG A 56 -0.88 9.68 -6.62
C ARG A 56 -1.86 10.77 -7.03
N GLN A 57 -3.17 10.50 -7.02
CA GLN A 57 -4.19 11.49 -7.36
C GLN A 57 -4.18 12.69 -6.40
N LYS A 58 -3.98 12.46 -5.09
CA LYS A 58 -3.85 13.53 -4.10
C LYS A 58 -2.60 14.38 -4.32
N TYR A 59 -1.48 13.75 -4.67
CA TYR A 59 -0.25 14.47 -4.98
C TYR A 59 -0.41 15.34 -6.24
N GLN A 60 -0.98 14.79 -7.31
CA GLN A 60 -1.24 15.53 -8.57
C GLN A 60 -2.23 16.70 -8.41
N ARG A 61 -3.19 16.61 -7.48
CA ARG A 61 -4.11 17.72 -7.19
C ARG A 61 -3.46 18.85 -6.39
N ARG A 62 -2.45 18.55 -5.57
CA ARG A 62 -1.71 19.55 -4.78
C ARG A 62 -0.69 20.34 -5.60
N THR A 63 -0.13 19.77 -6.67
CA THR A 63 0.85 20.46 -7.54
C THR A 63 0.21 21.39 -8.57
N LYS A 64 -1.13 21.44 -8.65
CA LYS A 64 -1.90 22.28 -9.58
C LYS A 64 -2.64 23.45 -8.91
N GLN A 65 -2.35 23.75 -7.64
CA GLN A 65 -2.88 24.90 -6.90
C GLN A 65 -1.78 25.91 -6.60
#